data_AF-A0A3B8P636-F1
#
_entry.id   AF-A0A3B8P636-F1
#
_cell.length_a   1.000
_cell.length_b   1.000
_cell.length_c   1.000
_cell.angle_alpha   90.00
_cell.angle_beta   90.00
_cell.angle_gamma   90.00
#
_symmetry.space_group_name_H-M   'P 1'
#
loop_
_entity.id
_entity.type
_entity.pdbx_description
1 polymer ?
#
loop_
_entity_poly.entity_id
_entity_poly.type
_entity_poly.pdbx_seq_one_letter_code
_entity_poly.pdbx_strand_id
1 'polypeptide(L)'
;KFAQSEREAGKAALALGLCFISEGAIPFAAKDPLRVIPASIAGGALTGALSMYFGCKLMAPHGGLFVLLIPNAINHALLYLLAIVAGSLVTAVVYAVIKKSEQVELAVAPAKS
;
A
#
# COMPACT_ATOMS: atom_id res chain seq x y z
N LYS A 1 8.67 -3.47 16.40
CA LYS A 1 7.27 -3.25 15.95
C LYS A 1 6.88 -4.08 14.70
N PHE A 2 7.85 -4.47 13.85
CA PHE A 2 7.67 -5.41 12.73
C PHE A 2 8.85 -6.39 12.68
N ALA A 3 8.60 -7.66 12.37
CA ALA A 3 9.65 -8.68 12.24
C ALA A 3 10.54 -8.39 11.02
N GLN A 4 11.78 -8.91 11.03
CA GLN A 4 12.73 -8.72 9.92
C GLN A 4 12.17 -9.28 8.60
N SER A 5 11.46 -10.42 8.68
CA SER A 5 10.74 -11.04 7.56
C SER A 5 9.56 -10.20 7.05
N GLU A 6 8.84 -9.49 7.92
CA GLU A 6 7.78 -8.56 7.50
C GLU A 6 8.35 -7.32 6.78
N ARG A 7 9.52 -6.84 7.22
CA ARG A 7 10.22 -5.71 6.58
C ARG A 7 10.74 -6.08 5.19
N GLU A 8 11.32 -7.27 5.05
CA GLU A 8 11.79 -7.80 3.77
C GLU A 8 10.63 -7.99 2.79
N ALA A 9 9.57 -8.67 3.23
CA ALA A 9 8.36 -8.84 2.43
C ALA A 9 7.70 -7.50 2.08
N GLY A 10 7.77 -6.50 2.97
CA GLY A 10 7.16 -5.19 2.77
C GLY A 10 7.90 -4.37 1.72
N LYS A 11 9.24 -4.48 1.67
CA LYS A 11 10.06 -3.89 0.60
C LYS A 11 9.74 -4.52 -0.75
N ALA A 12 9.61 -5.84 -0.80
CA ALA A 12 9.25 -6.56 -2.03
C ALA A 12 7.84 -6.17 -2.50
N ALA A 13 6.86 -6.14 -1.59
CA ALA A 13 5.49 -5.72 -1.90
C ALA A 13 5.41 -4.26 -2.34
N LEU A 14 6.22 -3.37 -1.77
CA LEU A 14 6.32 -1.97 -2.21
C LEU A 14 6.89 -1.88 -3.63
N ALA A 15 7.98 -2.58 -3.92
CA ALA A 15 8.55 -2.63 -5.27
C ALA A 15 7.53 -3.16 -6.30
N LEU A 16 6.81 -4.24 -5.97
CA LEU A 16 5.76 -4.81 -6.80
C LEU A 16 4.56 -3.86 -6.98
N GLY A 17 4.11 -3.22 -5.90
CA GLY A 17 3.00 -2.26 -5.95
C GLY A 17 3.32 -1.03 -6.82
N LEU A 18 4.58 -0.57 -6.81
CA LEU A 18 5.04 0.49 -7.71
C LEU A 18 4.96 0.08 -9.19
N CYS A 19 5.18 -1.20 -9.48
CA CYS A 19 4.99 -1.83 -10.80
C CYS A 19 3.52 -2.15 -11.13
N PHE A 20 2.55 -1.69 -10.32
CA PHE A 20 1.13 -2.03 -10.45
C PHE A 20 0.82 -3.53 -10.27
N ILE A 21 1.69 -4.25 -9.58
CA ILE A 21 1.50 -5.66 -9.23
C ILE A 21 0.89 -5.73 -7.83
N SER A 22 -0.43 -5.91 -7.75
CA SER A 22 -1.17 -6.05 -6.48
C SER A 22 -0.97 -7.40 -5.79
N GLU A 23 -0.40 -8.39 -6.49
CA GLU A 23 -0.06 -9.72 -5.96
C GLU A 23 0.83 -9.64 -4.71
N GLY A 24 1.71 -8.63 -4.64
CA GLY A 24 2.60 -8.42 -3.50
C GLY A 24 1.87 -8.16 -2.17
N ALA A 25 0.62 -7.73 -2.21
CA ALA A 25 -0.21 -7.50 -1.02
C ALA A 25 -0.94 -8.76 -0.53
N ILE A 26 -1.09 -9.79 -1.37
CA ILE A 26 -1.76 -11.05 -1.02
C ILE A 26 -1.13 -11.74 0.21
N PRO A 27 0.21 -11.93 0.31
CA PRO A 27 0.80 -12.56 1.49
C PRO A 27 0.60 -11.75 2.79
N PHE A 28 0.39 -10.43 2.67
CA PHE A 28 0.04 -9.57 3.82
C PHE A 28 -1.42 -9.75 4.22
N ALA A 29 -2.33 -9.75 3.25
CA ALA A 29 -3.74 -10.01 3.50
C ALA A 29 -3.99 -11.45 3.98
N ALA A 30 -3.22 -12.44 3.52
CA ALA A 30 -3.35 -13.82 4.00
C ALA A 30 -2.90 -13.98 5.46
N LYS A 31 -1.90 -13.19 5.90
CA LYS A 31 -1.45 -13.17 7.30
C LYS A 31 -2.38 -12.38 8.22
N ASP A 32 -2.96 -11.27 7.73
CA ASP A 32 -3.80 -10.39 8.55
C ASP A 32 -4.94 -9.74 7.72
N PRO A 33 -5.92 -10.54 7.27
CA PRO A 33 -6.94 -10.09 6.32
C PRO A 33 -7.85 -9.02 6.92
N LEU A 34 -8.24 -9.20 8.18
CA LEU A 34 -9.15 -8.33 8.90
C LEU A 34 -8.61 -6.90 9.05
N ARG A 35 -7.28 -6.70 8.95
CA ARG A 35 -6.65 -5.38 9.11
C ARG A 35 -6.10 -4.83 7.81
N VAL A 36 -5.47 -5.67 6.98
CA VAL A 36 -4.85 -5.24 5.72
C VAL A 36 -5.89 -4.81 4.70
N ILE A 37 -7.02 -5.52 4.62
CA ILE A 37 -8.10 -5.20 3.66
C ILE A 37 -8.71 -3.82 3.95
N PRO A 38 -9.22 -3.52 5.16
CA PRO A 38 -9.83 -2.22 5.42
C PRO A 38 -8.81 -1.06 5.33
N ALA A 39 -7.56 -1.28 5.73
CA ALA A 39 -6.51 -0.28 5.55
C ALA A 39 -6.25 0.03 4.07
N SER A 40 -6.20 -1.01 3.23
CA SER A 40 -6.00 -0.87 1.78
C SER A 40 -7.19 -0.18 1.09
N ILE A 41 -8.42 -0.50 1.52
CA ILE A 41 -9.64 0.16 1.04
C ILE A 41 -9.61 1.64 1.41
N ALA A 42 -9.30 1.98 2.67
CA ALA A 42 -9.28 3.37 3.13
C ALA A 42 -8.24 4.22 2.38
N GLY A 43 -7.01 3.73 2.24
CA GLY A 43 -5.97 4.47 1.50
C GLY A 43 -6.20 4.50 0.00
N GLY A 44 -6.74 3.42 -0.59
CA GLY A 44 -7.13 3.38 -2.01
C GLY A 44 -8.26 4.35 -2.31
N ALA A 45 -9.31 4.38 -1.48
CA ALA A 45 -10.41 5.33 -1.59
C ALA A 45 -9.94 6.78 -1.46
N LEU A 46 -9.04 7.07 -0.51
CA LEU A 46 -8.47 8.42 -0.37
C LEU A 46 -7.60 8.81 -1.56
N THR A 47 -6.75 7.90 -2.05
CA THR A 47 -5.93 8.13 -3.25
C THR A 47 -6.81 8.45 -4.45
N GLY A 48 -7.89 7.67 -4.64
CA GLY A 48 -8.86 7.88 -5.71
C GLY A 48 -9.61 9.21 -5.58
N ALA A 49 -10.09 9.53 -4.38
CA ALA A 49 -10.78 10.79 -4.10
C ALA A 49 -9.88 12.01 -4.33
N LEU A 50 -8.63 11.97 -3.86
CA LEU A 50 -7.64 13.01 -4.11
C LEU A 50 -7.29 13.12 -5.60
N SER A 51 -7.13 11.99 -6.29
CA SER A 51 -6.83 11.98 -7.73
C SER A 51 -7.98 12.58 -8.55
N MET A 52 -9.23 12.31 -8.17
CA MET A 52 -10.42 12.93 -8.78
C MET A 52 -10.54 14.41 -8.43
N TYR A 53 -10.29 14.78 -7.17
CA TYR A 53 -10.34 16.17 -6.70
C TYR A 53 -9.31 17.06 -7.40
N PHE A 54 -8.09 16.56 -7.61
CA PHE A 54 -7.05 17.25 -8.36
C PHE A 54 -7.23 17.18 -9.88
N GLY A 55 -8.25 16.48 -10.39
CA GLY A 55 -8.47 16.32 -11.83
C GLY A 55 -7.35 15.55 -12.55
N CYS A 56 -6.65 14.65 -11.84
CA CYS A 56 -5.59 13.84 -12.38
C CYS A 56 -6.15 12.87 -13.44
N LYS A 57 -6.11 13.27 -14.72
CA LYS A 57 -6.40 12.37 -15.84
C LYS A 57 -5.16 11.57 -16.20
N LEU A 58 -5.28 10.25 -16.07
CA LEU A 58 -4.31 9.28 -16.53
C LEU A 58 -4.72 8.84 -17.94
N MET A 59 -3.91 9.15 -18.95
CA MET A 59 -4.18 8.70 -20.34
C MET A 59 -3.56 7.33 -20.65
N ALA A 60 -2.87 6.72 -19.69
CA ALA A 60 -2.21 5.44 -19.87
C ALA A 60 -3.16 4.25 -19.60
N PRO A 61 -3.19 3.22 -20.47
CA PRO A 61 -3.98 2.00 -20.27
C PRO A 61 -3.38 1.06 -19.21
N HIS A 62 -2.15 1.32 -18.78
CA HIS A 62 -1.45 0.61 -17.71
C HIS A 62 -1.40 1.46 -16.44
N GLY A 63 -1.66 0.87 -15.28
CA GLY A 63 -1.45 1.55 -13.99
C GLY A 63 -0.01 1.46 -13.51
N GLY A 64 0.32 2.19 -12.43
CA GLY A 64 1.62 2.13 -11.75
C GLY A 64 2.37 3.46 -11.71
N LEU A 65 3.39 3.56 -10.84
CA LEU A 65 4.21 4.78 -10.71
C LEU A 65 5.01 5.06 -12.00
N PHE A 66 5.24 4.03 -12.83
CA PHE A 66 5.91 4.14 -14.12
C PHE A 66 5.23 5.10 -15.12
N VAL A 67 3.92 5.37 -14.96
CA VAL A 67 3.20 6.37 -15.78
C VAL A 67 3.71 7.79 -15.52
N LEU A 68 4.25 8.07 -14.33
CA LEU A 68 4.85 9.37 -14.01
C LEU A 68 6.20 9.61 -14.71
N LEU A 69 6.82 8.56 -15.24
CA LEU A 69 8.10 8.64 -15.96
C LEU A 69 7.92 9.03 -17.43
N ILE A 70 6.68 8.99 -17.94
CA ILE A 70 6.35 9.38 -19.32
C ILE A 70 5.93 10.86 -19.34
N PRO A 71 6.66 11.75 -20.01
CA PRO A 71 6.29 13.16 -20.10
C PRO A 71 4.92 13.33 -20.79
N ASN A 72 4.05 14.19 -20.24
CA ASN A 72 2.66 14.44 -20.66
C ASN A 72 1.63 13.29 -20.49
N ALA A 73 1.98 12.16 -19.87
CA ALA A 73 0.99 11.08 -19.63
C ALA A 73 -0.05 11.43 -18.54
N ILE A 74 0.29 12.36 -17.64
CA ILE A 74 -0.57 12.88 -16.57
C ILE A 74 -0.46 14.40 -16.54
N ASN A 75 -1.60 15.09 -16.57
CA ASN A 75 -1.69 16.57 -16.56
C ASN A 75 -1.14 17.18 -15.24
N HIS A 76 -1.29 16.46 -14.13
CA HIS A 76 -0.80 16.85 -12.81
C HIS A 76 0.01 15.73 -12.13
N ALA A 77 1.12 15.34 -12.76
CA ALA A 77 1.98 14.25 -12.29
C ALA A 77 2.39 14.40 -10.80
N LEU A 78 2.77 15.61 -10.38
CA LEU A 78 3.12 15.90 -9.00
C LEU A 78 1.95 15.77 -8.01
N LEU A 79 0.74 16.20 -8.40
CA LEU A 79 -0.46 16.06 -7.55
C LEU A 79 -0.90 14.60 -7.45
N TYR A 80 -0.75 13.83 -8.53
CA TYR A 80 -1.00 12.40 -8.52
C TYR A 80 -0.01 11.64 -7.62
N LEU A 81 1.28 12.00 -7.67
CA LEU A 81 2.27 11.46 -6.74
C LEU A 81 1.92 11.80 -5.28
N LEU A 82 1.53 13.05 -5.01
CA LEU A 82 1.05 13.45 -3.68
C LEU A 82 -0.17 12.66 -3.23
N ALA A 83 -1.14 12.41 -4.11
CA ALA A 83 -2.31 11.60 -3.80
C ALA A 83 -1.93 10.15 -3.44
N ILE A 84 -1.02 9.54 -4.19
CA ILE A 84 -0.49 8.19 -3.90
C ILE A 84 0.24 8.16 -2.56
N VAL A 85 1.10 9.15 -2.30
CA VAL A 85 1.86 9.25 -1.05
C VAL A 85 0.90 9.45 0.13
N ALA A 86 -0.08 10.34 0.01
CA ALA A 86 -1.08 10.61 1.04
C ALA A 86 -1.91 9.36 1.34
N GLY A 87 -2.41 8.66 0.32
CA GLY A 87 -3.17 7.42 0.52
C GLY A 87 -2.32 6.28 1.08
N SER A 88 -1.06 6.15 0.66
CA SER A 88 -0.12 5.17 1.24
C SER A 88 0.16 5.46 2.71
N LEU A 89 0.34 6.73 3.07
CA LEU A 89 0.48 7.18 4.46
C LEU A 89 -0.77 6.85 5.27
N VAL A 90 -1.96 7.08 4.73
CA VAL A 90 -3.21 6.72 5.40
C VAL A 90 -3.36 5.22 5.56
N THR A 91 -3.05 4.41 4.54
CA THR A 91 -3.00 2.94 4.70
C THR A 91 -2.05 2.55 5.83
N ALA A 92 -0.85 3.13 5.87
CA ALA A 92 0.14 2.84 6.91
C ALA A 92 -0.33 3.29 8.31
N VAL A 93 -0.95 4.45 8.43
CA VAL A 93 -1.49 4.99 9.68
C VAL A 93 -2.69 4.17 10.15
N VAL A 94 -3.66 3.89 9.28
CA VAL A 94 -4.82 3.05 9.58
C VAL A 94 -4.38 1.66 10.02
N TYR A 95 -3.43 1.05 9.30
CA TYR A 95 -2.85 -0.22 9.69
C TYR A 95 -2.11 -0.14 11.04
N ALA A 96 -1.35 0.93 11.30
CA ALA A 96 -0.64 1.14 12.55
C ALA A 96 -1.55 1.45 13.76
N VAL A 97 -2.69 2.10 13.54
CA VAL A 97 -3.69 2.43 14.55
C VAL A 97 -4.57 1.22 14.88
N ILE A 98 -4.99 0.46 13.86
CA ILE A 98 -5.73 -0.80 14.04
C ILE A 98 -4.85 -1.86 14.69
N LYS A 99 -3.53 -1.84 14.44
CA LYS A 99 -2.55 -2.65 15.17
C LYS A 99 -2.42 -2.12 16.61
N LYS A 100 -3.38 -2.47 17.46
CA LYS A 100 -3.34 -2.22 18.90
C LYS A 100 -2.04 -2.80 19.46
N SER A 101 -1.37 -2.04 20.32
CA SER A 101 -0.14 -2.41 21.01
C SER A 101 -0.42 -3.49 22.04
N GLU A 102 -0.78 -4.68 21.58
CA GLU A 102 -0.81 -5.90 22.38
C GLU A 102 0.29 -6.81 21.86
N GLN A 103 0.96 -7.41 22.81
CA GLN A 103 2.19 -8.14 22.70
C GLN A 103 2.20 -9.16 21.56
N VAL A 104 3.39 -9.37 21.00
CA VAL A 104 3.79 -10.55 20.21
C VAL A 104 3.76 -11.84 21.08
N GLU A 105 2.97 -11.89 22.15
CA GLU A 105 3.09 -12.89 23.23
C GLU A 105 2.60 -14.28 22.83
N LEU A 106 1.62 -14.45 21.93
CA LEU A 106 1.00 -15.77 21.75
C LEU A 106 0.75 -16.13 20.26
N ALA A 107 1.36 -17.24 19.83
CA ALA A 107 1.24 -17.96 18.55
C ALA A 107 2.13 -17.40 17.41
N VAL A 108 3.31 -17.96 17.13
CA VAL A 108 3.55 -19.38 16.83
C VAL A 108 4.76 -19.88 17.62
N ALA A 109 4.49 -20.81 18.55
CA ALA A 109 5.46 -21.53 19.38
C ALA A 109 6.53 -22.27 18.54
N PRO A 110 7.72 -22.53 19.11
CA PRO A 110 8.81 -23.21 18.42
C PRO A 110 8.49 -24.70 18.22
N ALA A 111 8.38 -25.15 16.97
CA ALA A 111 8.41 -26.57 16.66
C ALA A 111 9.86 -27.00 16.40
N LYS A 112 10.58 -27.31 17.49
CA LYS A 112 11.70 -28.27 17.45
C LYS A 112 11.10 -29.67 17.25
N SER A 113 11.65 -30.44 16.32
CA SER A 113 12.08 -31.86 16.43
C SER A 113 12.55 -32.32 15.07
#